data_AF-A0AAW1KK69-F1
#
_entry.id   AF-A0AAW1KK69-F1
#
_cell.length_a   1.000
_cell.length_b   1.000
_cell.length_c   1.000
_cell.angle_alpha   90.00
_cell.angle_beta   90.00
_cell.angle_gamma   90.00
#
_symmetry.space_group_name_H-M   'P 1'
#
loop_
_entity.id
_entity.type
_entity.pdbx_description
1 polymer ?
#
loop_
_entity_poly.entity_id
_entity_poly.type
_entity_poly.pdbx_seq_one_letter_code
_entity_poly.pdbx_strand_id
1 'polypeptide(L)' 'MMVRIKELQRRLDQTLGKPGSYLAGIDRVGNVKPMTVGARLYRVEQQLGNMDKKLDSLTYIVNALAQKQQIALRSGEDDV' A
#
# COMPACT_ATOMS: atom_id res chain seq x y z
N MET A 1 -29.03 6.61 30.83
CA MET A 1 -28.52 5.40 30.12
C MET A 1 -28.25 5.67 28.63
N MET A 2 -29.19 6.22 27.86
CA MET A 2 -29.03 6.45 26.40
C MET A 2 -27.89 7.40 25.99
N VAL A 3 -27.65 8.46 26.76
CA VAL A 3 -26.59 9.46 26.47
C VAL A 3 -25.19 8.82 26.47
N ARG A 4 -24.97 7.87 27.38
CA ARG A 4 -23.69 7.17 27.50
C ARG A 4 -23.40 6.31 26.26
N ILE A 5 -24.43 5.64 25.72
CA ILE A 5 -24.32 4.82 24.52
C ILE A 5 -23.97 5.71 23.32
N LYS A 6 -24.67 6.83 23.13
CA LYS A 6 -24.40 7.78 22.03
C LYS A 6 -22.99 8.36 22.09
N GLU A 7 -22.47 8.65 23.28
CA GLU A 7 -21.11 9.17 23.46
C GLU A 7 -20.05 8.11 23.13
N LEU A 8 -20.28 6.84 23.51
CA LEU A 8 -19.37 5.75 23.14
C LEU A 8 -19.36 5.53 21.62
N GLN A 9 -20.52 5.55 20.98
CA GLN A 9 -20.63 5.48 19.52
C GLN A 9 -19.89 6.65 18.85
N ARG A 10 -20.07 7.88 19.34
CA ARG A 10 -19.37 9.07 18.81
C ARG A 10 -17.85 8.95 18.91
N ARG A 11 -17.33 8.46 20.04
CA ARG A 11 -15.88 8.23 20.25
C ARG A 11 -15.34 7.14 19.32
N LEU A 12 -16.12 6.10 19.09
CA LEU A 12 -15.78 5.02 18.17
C LEU A 12 -15.71 5.54 16.73
N ASP A 13 -16.71 6.30 16.30
CA ASP A 13 -16.77 6.91 14.96
C ASP A 13 -15.61 7.88 14.72
N GLN A 14 -15.19 8.61 15.76
CA GLN A 14 -14.02 9.50 15.68
C GLN A 14 -12.70 8.72 15.59
N THR A 15 -12.58 7.62 16.33
CA THR A 15 -11.35 6.80 16.36
C THR A 15 -11.18 5.99 15.08
N LEU A 16 -12.23 5.30 14.64
CA LEU A 16 -12.19 4.44 13.45
C LEU A 16 -12.35 5.26 12.17
N GLY A 17 -13.09 6.37 12.24
CA GLY A 17 -13.54 7.11 11.06
C GLY A 17 -14.83 6.51 10.52
N LYS A 18 -15.64 7.35 9.86
CA LYS A 18 -16.86 6.88 9.19
C LYS A 18 -16.49 6.00 7.99
N PRO A 19 -17.26 4.93 7.71
CA PRO A 19 -17.13 4.17 6.46
C PRO A 19 -17.15 5.12 5.25
N GLY A 20 -16.17 4.99 4.35
CA GLY A 20 -16.00 5.87 3.18
C GLY A 20 -15.27 7.19 3.44
N SER A 21 -15.11 7.64 4.69
CA SER A 21 -14.35 8.85 5.03
C SER A 21 -12.86 8.73 4.70
N TYR A 22 -12.33 7.50 4.63
CA TYR A 22 -10.95 7.23 4.25
C TYR A 22 -10.73 7.23 2.72
N LEU A 23 -11.79 6.96 1.94
CA LEU A 23 -11.76 6.89 0.46
C LEU A 23 -11.74 8.28 -0.20
N ALA A 24 -12.29 9.31 0.45
CA ALA A 24 -12.21 10.68 -0.03
C ALA A 24 -10.75 11.16 0.09
N GLY A 25 -9.95 10.89 -0.94
CA GLY A 25 -8.49 11.08 -0.99
C GLY A 25 -8.00 12.45 -0.52
N ILE A 26 -8.79 13.49 -0.72
CA ILE A 26 -8.46 14.90 -0.51
C ILE A 26 -9.76 15.60 -0.12
N ASP A 27 -9.82 16.25 1.05
CA ASP A 27 -10.82 17.30 1.21
C ASP A 27 -10.41 18.43 0.25
N ARG A 28 -11.34 18.93 -0.56
CA ARG A 28 -11.10 19.91 -1.65
C ARG A 28 -10.40 21.20 -1.19
N VAL A 29 -10.14 21.33 0.12
CA VAL A 29 -9.68 22.49 0.87
C VAL A 29 -8.25 22.30 1.42
N GLY A 30 -7.55 21.20 1.15
CA GLY A 30 -6.13 21.05 1.52
C GLY A 30 -5.86 20.87 3.03
N ASN A 31 -6.89 20.62 3.83
CA ASN A 31 -6.76 20.38 5.26
C ASN A 31 -6.18 18.98 5.54
N VAL A 32 -5.28 18.90 6.52
CA VAL A 32 -4.69 17.64 7.02
C VAL A 32 -5.82 16.71 7.47
N LYS A 33 -5.97 15.57 6.79
CA LYS A 33 -6.99 14.55 7.09
C LYS A 33 -6.99 14.19 8.59
N PRO A 34 -8.17 13.97 9.20
CA PRO A 34 -8.24 13.37 10.53
C PRO A 34 -7.48 12.04 10.54
N MET A 35 -6.54 11.90 11.46
CA MET A 35 -5.67 10.72 11.63
C MET A 35 -6.41 9.55 12.29
N THR A 36 -7.57 9.16 11.74
CA THR A 36 -8.31 7.99 12.24
C THR A 36 -7.55 6.70 11.95
N VAL A 37 -7.86 5.65 12.71
CA VAL A 37 -7.26 4.32 12.51
C VAL A 37 -7.58 3.80 11.10
N GLY A 38 -8.81 3.96 10.61
CA GLY A 38 -9.20 3.56 9.26
C GLY A 38 -8.41 4.28 8.16
N ALA A 39 -8.16 5.58 8.31
CA ALA A 39 -7.36 6.35 7.35
C ALA A 39 -5.89 5.91 7.34
N ARG A 40 -5.33 5.54 8.50
CA ARG A 40 -3.97 5.01 8.61
C ARG A 40 -3.86 3.62 7.97
N LEU A 41 -4.80 2.73 8.26
CA LEU A 41 -4.84 1.38 7.69
C LEU A 41 -4.96 1.43 6.17
N TYR A 42 -5.85 2.28 5.63
CA TYR A 42 -5.97 2.47 4.19
C TYR A 42 -4.66 2.94 3.55
N ARG A 43 -3.93 3.88 4.15
CA ARG A 43 -2.61 4.31 3.65
C ARG A 43 -1.60 3.17 3.63
N VAL A 44 -1.57 2.36 4.69
CA VAL A 44 -0.69 1.19 4.78
C VAL A 44 -1.04 0.19 3.68
N GLU A 45 -2.31 -0.09 3.46
CA GLU A 45 -2.78 -0.97 2.37
C GLU A 45 -2.33 -0.47 0.99
N GLN A 46 -2.48 0.83 0.69
CA GLN A 46 -2.00 1.41 -0.57
C GLN A 46 -0.46 1.33 -0.71
N GLN A 47 0.28 1.56 0.38
CA GLN A 47 1.74 1.42 0.38
C GLN A 47 2.18 -0.02 0.14
N LEU A 48 1.52 -0.99 0.79
CA LEU A 48 1.77 -2.41 0.57
C LEU A 48 1.49 -2.81 -0.88
N GLY A 49 0.36 -2.39 -1.45
CA GLY A 49 0.05 -2.68 -2.86
C GLY A 49 1.05 -2.08 -3.85
N ASN A 50 1.63 -0.91 -3.54
CA ASN A 50 2.70 -0.34 -4.35
C ASN A 50 4.04 -1.08 -4.19
N MET A 51 4.32 -1.57 -2.98
CA MET A 51 5.52 -2.34 -2.69
C MET A 51 5.48 -3.70 -3.41
N ASP A 52 4.34 -4.36 -3.40
CA ASP A 52 4.10 -5.63 -4.08
C ASP A 52 4.43 -5.54 -5.59
N LYS A 53 3.85 -4.55 -6.28
CA LYS A 53 4.15 -4.29 -7.71
C LYS A 53 5.62 -4.00 -7.99
N LYS A 54 6.30 -3.33 -7.05
CA LYS A 54 7.75 -3.06 -7.17
C LYS A 54 8.56 -4.33 -7.02
N LEU A 55 8.19 -5.21 -6.10
CA LEU A 55 8.84 -6.50 -5.91
C LEU A 55 8.66 -7.40 -7.12
N ASP A 56 7.47 -7.43 -7.72
CA ASP A 56 7.23 -8.13 -8.99
C ASP A 56 8.14 -7.61 -10.12
N SER A 57 8.25 -6.29 -10.23
CA SER A 57 9.11 -5.64 -11.23
C SER A 57 10.59 -5.99 -11.01
N LEU A 58 11.05 -6.00 -9.76
CA LEU A 58 12.41 -6.39 -9.42
C LEU A 58 12.66 -7.86 -9.74
N THR A 59 11.71 -8.74 -9.41
CA THR A 59 11.79 -10.18 -9.70
C THR A 59 11.88 -10.41 -11.21
N TYR A 60 11.09 -9.69 -12.00
CA TYR A 60 11.16 -9.73 -13.46
C TYR A 60 12.54 -9.32 -13.99
N ILE A 61 13.08 -8.18 -13.51
CA ILE A 61 14.40 -7.68 -13.95
C ILE A 61 15.51 -8.65 -13.57
N VAL A 62 15.50 -9.17 -12.34
CA VAL A 62 16.51 -10.13 -11.86
C VAL A 62 16.49 -11.40 -12.70
N ASN A 63 15.31 -11.94 -13.01
CA ASN A 63 15.17 -13.12 -13.88
C ASN A 63 15.68 -12.85 -15.30
N ALA A 64 15.36 -11.68 -15.87
CA ALA A 64 15.85 -11.30 -17.20
C ALA A 64 17.38 -11.17 -17.25
N LEU A 65 17.98 -10.57 -16.20
CA LEU A 65 19.44 -10.45 -16.09
C LEU A 65 20.11 -11.82 -15.91
N ALA A 66 19.56 -12.68 -15.04
CA ALA A 66 20.08 -14.02 -14.82
C ALA A 66 20.05 -14.86 -16.11
N GLN A 67 18.95 -14.80 -16.87
CA GLN A 67 18.85 -15.47 -18.17
C GLN A 67 19.89 -14.94 -19.17
N LYS A 68 20.04 -13.61 -19.26
CA LYS A 68 21.04 -13.00 -20.16
C LYS A 68 22.47 -13.43 -19.80
N GLN A 69 22.78 -13.48 -18.51
CA GLN A 69 24.10 -13.89 -18.02
C GLN A 69 24.36 -15.38 -18.27
N GLN A 70 23.34 -16.23 -18.13
CA GLN A 70 23.44 -17.66 -18.44
C GLN A 70 23.66 -17.92 -19.94
N ILE A 71 23.01 -17.15 -20.82
CA ILE A 71 23.25 -17.24 -22.28
C ILE A 71 24.67 -16.78 -22.63
N ALA A 72 25.16 -15.70 -22.02
CA ALA A 72 26.51 -15.20 -22.24
C ALA A 72 27.61 -16.20 -21.81
N LEU A 73 27.40 -16.90 -20.69
CA LEU A 73 28.32 -17.94 -20.22
C LEU A 73 28.38 -19.14 -21.18
N ARG A 74 27.23 -19.60 -21.69
CA ARG A 74 27.18 -20.71 -22.65
C ARG A 74 27.82 -20.37 -23.99
N SER A 75 27.62 -19.15 -24.48
CA SER A 75 28.24 -18.70 -25.75
C SER A 75 29.77 -18.61 -25.68
N GLY A 76 30.37 -18.48 -24.49
CA GLY A 76 31.82 -18.45 -24.33
C GLY A 76 32.49 -19.83 -24.23
N GLU A 77 31.71 -20.89 -23.99
CA GLU A 77 32.21 -22.27 -23.96
C GLU A 77 32.27 -22.90 -25.37
N ASP A 78 31.46 -22.42 -26.31
CA ASP A 78 31.41 -22.95 -27.68
C ASP A 78 32.53 -22.41 -28.61
N ASP A 79 33.32 -21.42 -28.15
CA ASP A 79 34.40 -20.74 -28.91
C ASP A 79 35.83 -21.18 -28.52
N VAL A 80 36.01 -22.23 -27.69
CA VAL A 80 37.32 -22.75 -27.24
C VAL A 80 37.58 -24.17 -27.76
#